data_AF-A0A956ESH2-F1
#
_entry.id   AF-A0A956ESH2-F1
#
_cell.length_a   1.000
_cell.length_b   1.000
_cell.length_c   1.000
_cell.angle_alpha   90.00
_cell.angle_beta   90.00
_cell.angle_gamma   90.00
#
_symmetry.space_group_name_H-M   'P 1'
#
loop_
_entity.id
_entity.type
_entity.pdbx_description
1 polymer ?
#
loop_
_entity_poly.entity_id
_entity_poly.type
_entity_poly.pdbx_seq_one_letter_code
_entity_poly.pdbx_strand_id
1 'polypeptide(L)'
;MSASTTERTLDELTLDSKLSLEDLVDRGALREMVHSFYELFRIPLRIYSEDGVMLSDVSEQPAIYAYLNEFRGSREALLALVQRVKGIDPKVEGEISPSTFG
;
A
#
# COMPACT_ATOMS: atom_id res chain seq x y z
N MET A 1 -6.47 12.61 27.30
CA MET A 1 -6.25 11.19 27.64
C MET A 1 -4.80 10.90 27.32
N SER A 2 -3.98 10.70 28.34
CA SER A 2 -2.52 10.65 28.25
C SER A 2 -2.06 9.29 27.74
N ALA A 3 -1.26 9.27 26.67
CA ALA A 3 -0.50 8.10 26.30
C ALA A 3 0.67 7.95 27.30
N SER A 4 0.69 6.84 28.03
CA SER A 4 1.79 6.49 28.92
C SER A 4 2.90 5.86 28.08
N THR A 5 3.89 6.64 27.68
CA THR A 5 5.15 6.11 27.14
C THR A 5 5.91 5.48 28.31
N THR A 6 5.82 4.15 28.44
CA THR A 6 6.60 3.40 29.43
C THR A 6 8.07 3.47 29.02
N GLU A 7 8.87 4.26 29.73
CA GLU A 7 10.34 4.28 29.58
C GLU A 7 10.88 2.90 30.00
N ARG A 8 11.33 2.09 29.04
CA ARG A 8 11.98 0.79 29.26
C ARG A 8 13.51 0.94 29.26
N THR A 9 14.18 0.14 30.08
CA THR A 9 15.63 0.27 30.33
C THR A 9 16.44 -0.33 29.18
N LEU A 10 17.68 0.18 29.00
CA LEU A 10 18.60 -0.24 27.93
C LEU A 10 18.94 -1.75 27.97
N ASP A 11 18.85 -2.36 29.15
CA ASP A 11 19.06 -3.79 29.35
C ASP A 11 17.91 -4.63 28.75
N GLU A 12 16.67 -4.15 28.78
CA GLU A 12 15.53 -4.83 28.14
C GLU A 12 15.60 -4.77 26.60
N LEU A 13 16.25 -3.75 26.05
CA LEU A 13 16.47 -3.60 24.60
C LEU A 13 17.61 -4.48 24.06
N THR A 14 18.53 -4.95 24.93
CA THR A 14 19.74 -5.70 24.53
C THR A 14 19.64 -7.21 24.77
N LEU A 15 18.72 -7.66 25.64
CA LEU A 15 18.46 -9.06 25.95
C LEU A 15 17.33 -9.63 25.09
N ASP A 16 17.65 -10.05 23.86
CA ASP A 16 16.93 -11.00 22.97
C ASP A 16 15.39 -10.85 22.87
N SER A 17 14.87 -9.67 23.20
CA SER A 17 13.47 -9.37 23.07
C SER A 17 13.25 -9.04 21.60
N LYS A 18 12.55 -9.92 20.89
CA LYS A 18 12.05 -9.68 19.53
C LYS A 18 11.18 -8.43 19.56
N LEU A 19 11.81 -7.28 19.39
CA LEU A 19 11.13 -6.01 19.25
C LEU A 19 10.37 -6.07 17.93
N SER A 20 9.06 -6.16 18.02
CA SER A 20 8.22 -6.05 16.84
C SER A 20 8.25 -4.59 16.37
N LEU A 21 8.18 -4.39 15.05
CA LEU A 21 8.27 -3.05 14.45
C LEU A 21 7.19 -2.10 15.04
N GLU A 22 6.06 -2.67 15.42
CA GLU A 22 4.92 -2.01 16.08
C GLU A 22 5.21 -1.47 17.49
N ASP A 23 6.23 -1.98 18.19
CA ASP A 23 6.65 -1.53 19.52
C ASP A 23 7.68 -0.39 19.45
N LEU A 24 8.45 -0.29 18.35
CA LEU A 24 9.44 0.77 18.15
C LEU A 24 8.95 1.96 17.33
N VAL A 25 7.93 1.76 16.50
CA VAL A 25 7.56 2.73 15.49
C VAL A 25 6.33 3.51 15.92
N ASP A 26 6.49 4.82 16.05
CA ASP A 26 5.36 5.74 16.11
C ASP A 26 4.52 5.60 14.84
N ARG A 27 3.26 5.17 15.01
CA ARG A 27 2.30 4.96 13.91
C ARG A 27 2.02 6.25 13.14
N GLY A 28 2.14 7.42 13.77
CA GLY A 28 2.05 8.71 13.11
C GLY A 28 3.21 8.92 12.13
N ALA A 29 4.43 8.79 12.63
CA ALA A 29 5.65 8.92 11.83
C ALA A 29 5.73 7.89 10.69
N LEU A 30 5.30 6.65 10.94
CA LEU A 30 5.24 5.62 9.89
C LEU A 30 4.29 6.03 8.76
N ARG A 31 3.11 6.56 9.10
CA ARG A 31 2.14 7.01 8.11
C ARG A 31 2.68 8.17 7.28
N GLU A 32 3.35 9.14 7.91
CA GLU A 32 4.00 10.25 7.22
C GLU A 32 5.10 9.76 6.28
N MET A 33 5.98 8.87 6.74
CA MET A 33 7.03 8.28 5.91
C MET A 33 6.45 7.56 4.69
N VAL A 34 5.43 6.73 4.91
CA VAL A 34 4.76 5.98 3.86
C VAL A 34 4.09 6.95 2.86
N HIS A 35 3.49 8.05 3.33
CA HIS A 35 2.94 9.09 2.48
C HIS A 35 4.03 9.83 1.67
N SER A 36 5.16 10.18 2.27
CA SER A 36 6.29 10.81 1.54
C SER A 36 6.88 9.88 0.48
N PHE A 37 6.98 8.58 0.78
CA PHE A 37 7.38 7.58 -0.20
C PHE A 37 6.42 7.53 -1.39
N TYR A 38 5.11 7.52 -1.13
CA TYR A 38 4.11 7.58 -2.19
C TYR A 38 4.18 8.86 -3.02
N GLU A 39 4.34 10.01 -2.37
CA GLU A 39 4.48 11.30 -3.05
C GLU A 39 5.69 11.31 -4.02
N LEU A 40 6.81 10.70 -3.59
CA LEU A 40 8.06 10.69 -4.35
C LEU A 40 8.07 9.65 -5.49
N PHE A 41 7.59 8.44 -5.22
CA PHE A 41 7.70 7.30 -6.16
C PHE A 41 6.38 6.95 -6.85
N ARG A 42 5.25 7.44 -6.35
CA ARG A 42 3.88 7.13 -6.83
C ARG A 42 3.57 5.63 -6.84
N ILE A 43 4.23 4.87 -5.96
CA ILE A 43 4.01 3.43 -5.78
C ILE A 43 3.17 3.23 -4.52
N PRO A 44 1.98 2.60 -4.62
CA PRO A 44 1.16 2.31 -3.46
C PRO A 44 1.87 1.31 -2.54
N LEU A 45 1.83 1.56 -1.23
CA LEU A 45 2.55 0.76 -0.23
C LEU A 45 1.60 0.34 0.90
N ARG A 46 1.66 -0.94 1.26
CA ARG A 46 0.92 -1.52 2.39
C ARG A 46 1.88 -2.24 3.33
N ILE A 47 1.85 -1.88 4.60
CA ILE A 47 2.69 -2.46 5.65
C ILE A 47 1.79 -3.22 6.61
N TYR A 48 2.13 -4.48 6.84
CA TYR A 48 1.46 -5.37 7.77
C TYR A 48 2.43 -5.76 8.89
N SER A 49 1.90 -6.02 10.08
CA SER A 49 2.64 -6.67 11.16
C SER A 49 2.86 -8.15 10.86
N GLU A 50 3.67 -8.81 11.69
CA GLU A 50 3.89 -10.25 11.62
C GLU A 50 2.58 -11.04 11.81
N ASP A 51 1.67 -10.54 12.64
CA ASP A 51 0.34 -11.11 12.86
C ASP A 51 -0.68 -10.77 11.75
N GLY A 52 -0.25 -10.10 10.68
CA GLY A 52 -1.09 -9.71 9.55
C GLY A 52 -1.98 -8.49 9.81
N VAL A 53 -1.76 -7.75 10.91
CA VAL A 53 -2.49 -6.51 11.19
C VAL A 53 -1.95 -5.41 10.27
N MET A 54 -2.84 -4.70 9.58
CA MET A 54 -2.44 -3.58 8.74
C MET A 54 -1.94 -2.41 9.61
N LEU A 55 -0.66 -2.07 9.47
CA LEU A 55 -0.01 -0.99 10.22
C LEU A 55 -0.12 0.35 9.49
N SER A 56 0.04 0.34 8.17
CA SER A 56 -0.13 1.52 7.32
C SER A 56 -0.50 1.13 5.89
N ASP A 57 -1.33 1.95 5.23
CA ASP A 57 -1.69 1.84 3.82
C ASP A 57 -1.64 3.25 3.21
N VAL A 58 -0.88 3.39 2.12
CA VAL A 58 -1.03 4.51 1.20
C VAL A 58 -1.36 3.93 -0.17
N SER A 59 -2.64 3.93 -0.47
CA SER A 59 -3.15 3.70 -1.81
C SER A 59 -4.17 4.80 -2.09
N GLU A 60 -3.71 5.88 -2.70
CA GLU A 60 -4.66 6.82 -3.29
C GLU A 60 -5.34 6.14 -4.46
N GLN A 61 -6.67 6.20 -4.48
CA GLN A 61 -7.44 5.77 -5.63
C GLN A 61 -7.15 6.76 -6.77
N PRO A 62 -6.59 6.31 -7.91
CA PRO A 62 -6.28 7.21 -9.01
C PRO A 62 -7.50 8.06 -9.39
N ALA A 63 -7.31 9.38 -9.55
CA ALA A 63 -8.38 10.34 -9.82
C ALA A 63 -9.26 9.97 -11.03
N ILE A 64 -8.70 9.21 -11.98
CA ILE A 64 -9.44 8.68 -13.14
C ILE A 64 -10.61 7.77 -12.73
N TYR A 65 -10.51 7.03 -11.63
CA TYR A 65 -11.63 6.22 -11.13
C TYR A 65 -12.74 7.09 -10.54
N ALA A 66 -12.40 8.20 -9.89
CA ALA A 66 -13.39 9.16 -9.42
C ALA A 66 -14.15 9.77 -10.60
N TYR A 67 -13.44 10.20 -11.65
CA TYR A 67 -14.05 10.71 -12.89
C TYR A 67 -14.91 9.65 -13.60
N LEU A 68 -14.43 8.41 -13.71
CA LEU A 68 -15.20 7.34 -14.35
C LEU A 68 -16.50 7.04 -13.60
N ASN A 69 -16.52 7.14 -12.27
CA ASN A 69 -17.72 6.92 -11.47
C ASN A 69 -18.85 7.93 -11.73
N GLU A 70 -18.58 9.06 -12.40
CA GLU A 70 -19.61 10.02 -12.81
C GLU A 70 -20.49 9.48 -13.96
N PHE A 71 -20.01 8.48 -14.71
CA PHE A 71 -20.72 7.90 -15.85
C PHE A 71 -21.43 6.60 -15.48
N ARG A 72 -22.70 6.48 -15.84
CA ARG A 72 -23.47 5.24 -15.65
C ARG A 72 -22.86 4.10 -16.49
N GLY A 73 -22.55 2.97 -15.86
CA GLY A 73 -22.01 1.77 -16.53
C GLY A 73 -20.49 1.73 -16.69
N SER A 74 -19.77 2.78 -16.29
CA SER A 74 -18.30 2.84 -16.37
C SER A 74 -17.61 1.75 -15.55
N ARG A 75 -18.15 1.45 -14.36
CA ARG A 75 -17.61 0.40 -13.47
C ARG A 75 -17.64 -0.97 -14.13
N GLU A 76 -18.72 -1.28 -14.86
CA GLU A 76 -18.86 -2.57 -15.55
C GLU A 76 -17.90 -2.66 -16.74
N ALA A 77 -17.80 -1.60 -17.54
CA ALA A 77 -16.86 -1.52 -18.66
C ALA A 77 -15.39 -1.63 -18.20
N LEU A 78 -15.04 -0.95 -17.10
CA LEU A 78 -13.71 -1.02 -16.49
C LEU A 78 -13.40 -2.43 -15.96
N LEU A 79 -14.34 -3.06 -15.27
CA LEU A 79 -14.16 -4.42 -14.77
C LEU A 79 -13.96 -5.41 -15.93
N ALA A 80 -14.74 -5.27 -17.00
CA ALA A 80 -14.57 -6.07 -18.22
C ALA A 80 -13.18 -5.88 -18.85
N LEU A 81 -12.68 -4.64 -18.91
CA LEU A 81 -11.32 -4.34 -19.39
C LEU A 81 -10.25 -4.98 -18.51
N VAL A 82 -10.35 -4.84 -17.18
CA VAL A 82 -9.39 -5.41 -16.23
C VAL A 82 -9.36 -6.94 -16.34
N GLN A 83 -10.53 -7.58 -16.44
CA GLN A 83 -10.60 -9.03 -16.64
C GLN A 83 -9.97 -9.46 -17.96
N ARG A 84 -10.20 -8.70 -19.04
CA ARG A 84 -9.56 -8.95 -20.33
C ARG A 84 -8.04 -8.85 -20.25
N VAL A 85 -7.50 -7.81 -19.59
CA VAL A 85 -6.04 -7.63 -19.43
C VAL A 85 -5.44 -8.71 -18.55
N LYS A 86 -6.10 -9.11 -17.46
CA LYS A 86 -5.66 -10.21 -16.60
C LYS A 86 -5.62 -11.57 -17.32
N GLY A 87 -6.48 -11.75 -18.31
CA GLY A 87 -6.50 -12.95 -19.15
C GLY A 87 -5.45 -12.98 -20.26
N ILE A 88 -4.68 -11.91 -20.44
CA ILE A 88 -3.54 -11.90 -21.35
C ILE A 88 -2.43 -12.70 -20.68
N ASP A 89 -2.08 -13.84 -21.25
CA ASP A 89 -0.89 -14.61 -20.87
C ASP A 89 0.35 -13.85 -21.37
N PRO A 90 1.14 -13.23 -20.48
CA PRO A 90 2.40 -12.63 -20.88
C PRO A 90 3.33 -13.79 -21.22
N LYS A 91 3.46 -14.09 -22.52
CA LYS A 91 4.43 -15.08 -23.01
C LYS A 91 5.82 -14.79 -22.43
N VAL A 92 6.68 -15.82 -22.43
CA VAL A 92 8.01 -15.96 -21.79
C VAL A 92 8.93 -14.72 -21.82
N GLU A 93 8.72 -13.74 -22.70
CA GLU A 93 9.53 -12.53 -22.81
C GLU A 93 9.01 -11.32 -22.00
N GLY A 94 7.85 -11.42 -21.33
CA GLY A 94 7.43 -10.44 -20.30
C GLY A 94 7.17 -9.00 -20.78
N GLU A 95 7.17 -8.76 -22.09
CA GLU A 95 6.90 -7.43 -22.65
C GLU A 95 5.42 -7.29 -23.00
N ILE A 96 4.70 -6.48 -22.22
CA ILE A 96 3.37 -5.98 -22.61
C ILE A 96 3.53 -4.51 -22.99
N SER A 97 3.62 -4.27 -24.30
CA SER A 97 3.59 -2.93 -24.88
C SER A 97 2.14 -2.39 -24.85
N PRO A 98 1.90 -1.16 -24.37
CA PRO A 98 0.57 -0.55 -24.39
C PRO A 98 0.12 -0.07 -25.78
N SER A 99 0.89 -0.34 -26.85
CA SER A 99 0.67 0.26 -28.18
C SER A 99 -0.34 -0.45 -29.08
N THR A 100 -1.48 -0.91 -28.55
CA THR A 100 -2.58 -1.39 -29.41
C THR A 100 -3.95 -1.12 -28.80
N PHE A 101 -4.26 0.16 -28.61
CA PHE A 101 -5.66 0.62 -28.59
C PHE A 101 -5.83 1.52 -29.82
N GLY A 102 -6.28 0.91 -30.92
CA GLY A 102 -6.82 1.60 -32.09
C GLY A 102 -8.34 1.64 -32.03
#